data_AF-A0A496SF44-F1
#
_entry.id   AF-A0A496SF44-F1
#
_cell.length_a   1.000
_cell.length_b   1.000
_cell.length_c   1.000
_cell.angle_alpha   90.00
_cell.angle_beta   90.00
_cell.angle_gamma   90.00
#
_symmetry.space_group_name_H-M   'P 1'
#
loop_
_entity.id
_entity.type
_entity.pdbx_description
1 polymer ?
#
loop_
_entity_poly.entity_id
_entity_poly.type
_entity_poly.pdbx_seq_one_letter_code
_entity_poly.pdbx_strand_id
1 'polypeptide(L)'
;MVVKILSEGPTSPEEDYALREGLRTAGFYPVPFEGREGVLVLYGEGGRELAREGCVVVSVLRDRDLYSSPVSGEPRILDGMPFWGRTEPGKLWEVEKVGEGAYLRMRADIFGNLFQLLARHEEWGRDPFRPEESFLNARLDRPTADHYVRVLRTAVEAACGAAGRPCMYAEFWPGGEPFAAFISHDVDRVRKWTYKRIGYELVRALPIPGRVLKVVRSAAGSKDPYWNFGRIMDAEEDFGVRSTFFFGTGRYRRRDPSYELSQVEDVLRKLLEGGWEVGLHASIGSYRDARKLKEEKEKLEAAVGKVCGVRQHFLRLAVPETWRVQEDAGFLYDATLGYSHREGFRAGTSLPFFPYDPERKDKLNVLAIPLTVMDTTFTTFRKYDLSRATDVTKELLREVEGSGGAFSVLVHQSSLDEDEFPYVRTLYLEILKEVKERGAYVARGMDIAKWWTGRANLRAEEGVEGDAWCWRIYAEAELPGLCLKVGPGTWEVKGGGLRVLPDGMRVKLGPVPAGKVIYLCARRSG
;
A
#
# COMPACT_ATOMS: atom_id res chain seq x y z
N MET A 1 -6.10 -16.93 -6.40
CA MET A 1 -6.76 -18.24 -6.19
C MET A 1 -8.18 -18.04 -5.71
N VAL A 2 -9.11 -18.84 -6.21
CA VAL A 2 -10.53 -18.64 -6.03
C VAL A 2 -10.99 -19.29 -4.73
N VAL A 3 -11.24 -18.47 -3.70
CA VAL A 3 -11.49 -18.95 -2.33
C VAL A 3 -12.97 -18.96 -2.03
N LYS A 4 -13.43 -20.05 -1.44
CA LYS A 4 -14.84 -20.26 -1.14
C LYS A 4 -15.01 -20.46 0.36
N ILE A 5 -15.67 -19.50 0.98
CA ILE A 5 -15.72 -19.42 2.43
C ILE A 5 -16.91 -20.24 2.93
N LEU A 6 -16.62 -21.29 3.68
CA LEU A 6 -17.64 -22.03 4.42
C LEU A 6 -17.36 -21.79 5.90
N SER A 7 -18.21 -21.03 6.55
CA SER A 7 -18.38 -21.13 7.99
C SER A 7 -19.88 -21.19 8.24
N GLU A 8 -20.30 -21.18 9.49
CA GLU A 8 -21.61 -20.65 9.88
C GLU A 8 -21.72 -19.14 9.55
N GLY A 9 -21.33 -18.75 8.32
CA GLY A 9 -21.05 -17.42 7.79
C GLY A 9 -19.97 -16.66 8.55
N PRO A 10 -19.31 -15.66 7.96
CA PRO A 10 -19.00 -14.49 8.76
C PRO A 10 -20.29 -14.10 9.51
N THR A 11 -20.24 -14.10 10.84
CA THR A 11 -21.38 -13.74 11.70
C THR A 11 -21.51 -12.24 11.88
N SER A 12 -20.54 -11.48 11.35
CA SER A 12 -20.58 -10.03 11.34
C SER A 12 -19.95 -9.47 10.07
N PRO A 13 -20.28 -8.23 9.68
CA PRO A 13 -19.66 -7.55 8.56
C PRO A 13 -18.14 -7.36 8.71
N GLU A 14 -17.64 -7.23 9.93
CA GLU A 14 -16.21 -7.14 10.24
C GLU A 14 -15.47 -8.41 9.82
N GLU A 15 -16.03 -9.59 10.13
CA GLU A 15 -15.47 -10.88 9.69
C GLU A 15 -15.48 -11.01 8.16
N ASP A 16 -16.56 -10.57 7.49
CA ASP A 16 -16.66 -10.60 6.01
C ASP A 16 -15.64 -9.65 5.35
N TYR A 17 -15.50 -8.43 5.87
CA TYR A 17 -14.47 -7.49 5.43
C TYR A 17 -13.07 -8.09 5.59
N ALA A 18 -12.74 -8.62 6.77
CA ALA A 18 -11.42 -9.14 7.08
C ALA A 18 -11.04 -10.31 6.18
N LEU A 19 -12.01 -11.20 5.92
CA LEU A 19 -11.86 -12.29 4.95
C LEU A 19 -11.62 -11.73 3.56
N ARG A 20 -12.53 -10.90 3.03
CA ARG A 20 -12.45 -10.44 1.65
C ARG A 20 -11.20 -9.62 1.39
N GLU A 21 -10.91 -8.64 2.24
CA GLU A 21 -9.78 -7.74 2.06
C GLU A 21 -8.46 -8.41 2.44
N GLY A 22 -8.42 -9.24 3.50
CA GLY A 22 -7.24 -10.05 3.82
C GLY A 22 -6.88 -11.03 2.70
N LEU A 23 -7.88 -11.71 2.14
CA LEU A 23 -7.72 -12.60 0.99
C LEU A 23 -7.27 -11.85 -0.26
N ARG A 24 -7.94 -10.75 -0.64
CA ARG A 24 -7.55 -9.93 -1.80
C ARG A 24 -6.13 -9.38 -1.67
N THR A 25 -5.78 -8.93 -0.48
CA THR A 25 -4.43 -8.47 -0.15
C THR A 25 -3.43 -9.59 -0.35
N ALA A 26 -3.76 -10.83 -0.01
CA ALA A 26 -2.94 -12.00 -0.28
C ALA A 26 -3.13 -12.61 -1.70
N GLY A 27 -3.79 -11.93 -2.64
CA GLY A 27 -3.98 -12.41 -4.01
C GLY A 27 -4.94 -13.60 -4.15
N PHE A 28 -5.78 -13.79 -3.14
CA PHE A 28 -6.94 -14.67 -3.17
C PHE A 28 -8.17 -13.87 -3.63
N TYR A 29 -8.99 -14.48 -4.47
CA TYR A 29 -10.15 -13.87 -5.11
C TYR A 29 -11.39 -14.64 -4.67
N PRO A 30 -12.17 -14.14 -3.70
CA PRO A 30 -13.33 -14.88 -3.23
C PRO A 30 -14.40 -15.01 -4.32
N VAL A 31 -15.02 -16.19 -4.48
CA VAL A 31 -16.20 -16.41 -5.35
C VAL A 31 -17.32 -17.16 -4.60
N PRO A 32 -18.58 -17.06 -5.06
CA PRO A 32 -19.71 -17.81 -4.49
C PRO A 32 -19.55 -19.34 -4.54
N PHE A 33 -20.26 -20.07 -3.65
CA PHE A 33 -20.23 -21.53 -3.61
C PHE A 33 -20.94 -22.15 -4.82
N GLU A 34 -20.20 -22.58 -5.85
CA GLU A 34 -20.69 -23.50 -6.88
C GLU A 34 -19.72 -24.69 -7.04
N GLY A 35 -20.16 -25.94 -6.88
CA GLY A 35 -19.31 -27.15 -7.01
C GLY A 35 -18.51 -27.62 -5.77
N ARG A 36 -17.86 -28.79 -5.86
CA ARG A 36 -17.09 -29.47 -4.79
C ARG A 36 -15.56 -29.44 -4.98
N GLU A 37 -15.05 -28.57 -5.87
CA GLU A 37 -13.62 -28.46 -6.16
C GLU A 37 -13.13 -27.06 -5.84
N GLY A 38 -11.99 -26.93 -5.14
CA GLY A 38 -11.42 -25.61 -4.82
C GLY A 38 -10.54 -25.60 -3.58
N VAL A 39 -10.09 -24.40 -3.24
CA VAL A 39 -9.58 -24.12 -1.89
C VAL A 39 -10.64 -23.36 -1.09
N LEU A 40 -10.98 -23.88 0.06
CA LEU A 40 -12.02 -23.36 0.93
C LEU A 40 -11.42 -22.81 2.20
N VAL A 41 -11.78 -21.59 2.57
CA VAL A 41 -11.35 -20.99 3.84
C VAL A 41 -12.52 -21.08 4.82
N LEU A 42 -12.29 -21.73 5.96
CA LEU A 42 -13.28 -21.95 7.01
C LEU A 42 -12.84 -21.30 8.30
N TYR A 43 -13.78 -20.68 9.03
CA TYR A 43 -13.55 -20.33 10.42
C TYR A 43 -13.95 -21.46 11.35
N GLY A 44 -13.09 -21.75 12.31
CA GLY A 44 -13.29 -22.79 13.32
C GLY A 44 -12.93 -24.18 12.84
N GLU A 45 -13.23 -25.18 13.67
CA GLU A 45 -12.95 -26.58 13.39
C GLU A 45 -14.07 -27.19 12.54
N GLY A 46 -13.75 -27.64 11.32
CA GLY A 46 -14.74 -28.23 10.41
C GLY A 46 -14.18 -28.46 9.02
N GLY A 47 -14.92 -29.11 8.13
CA GLY A 47 -14.52 -29.26 6.72
C GLY A 47 -13.51 -30.37 6.39
N ARG A 48 -13.11 -31.19 7.36
CA ARG A 48 -12.32 -32.41 7.05
C ARG A 48 -13.03 -33.36 6.09
N GLU A 49 -14.36 -33.41 6.14
CA GLU A 49 -15.17 -34.19 5.19
C GLU A 49 -15.05 -33.62 3.77
N LEU A 50 -15.12 -32.30 3.60
CA LEU A 50 -14.88 -31.64 2.32
C LEU A 50 -13.46 -31.88 1.81
N ALA A 51 -12.47 -31.88 2.71
CA ALA A 51 -11.10 -32.24 2.36
C ALA A 51 -11.00 -33.69 1.86
N ARG A 52 -11.71 -34.64 2.51
CA ARG A 52 -11.80 -36.04 2.02
C ARG A 52 -12.38 -36.13 0.61
N GLU A 53 -13.35 -35.28 0.29
CA GLU A 53 -13.98 -35.17 -1.03
C GLU A 53 -13.13 -34.45 -2.09
N GLY A 54 -11.87 -34.12 -1.80
CA GLY A 54 -10.93 -33.56 -2.78
C GLY A 54 -10.66 -32.06 -2.66
N CYS A 55 -11.25 -31.37 -1.69
CA CYS A 55 -10.99 -29.96 -1.45
C CYS A 55 -9.66 -29.72 -0.71
N VAL A 56 -9.06 -28.54 -0.92
CA VAL A 56 -8.07 -27.99 0.01
C VAL A 56 -8.83 -27.11 0.99
N VAL A 57 -8.78 -27.43 2.29
CA VAL A 57 -9.54 -26.72 3.32
C VAL A 57 -8.57 -25.99 4.23
N VAL A 58 -8.77 -24.69 4.42
CA VAL A 58 -8.00 -23.78 5.27
C VAL A 58 -8.88 -23.42 6.46
N SER A 59 -8.77 -24.18 7.54
CA SER A 59 -9.44 -23.91 8.81
C SER A 59 -8.61 -22.92 9.63
N VAL A 60 -9.21 -21.78 9.99
CA VAL A 60 -8.58 -20.74 10.80
C VAL A 60 -9.23 -20.70 12.17
N LEU A 61 -8.42 -20.68 13.24
CA LEU A 61 -8.92 -20.46 14.60
C LEU A 61 -9.79 -19.20 14.62
N ARG A 62 -10.97 -19.30 15.23
CA ARG A 62 -11.91 -18.18 15.31
C ARG A 62 -11.84 -17.50 16.67
N ASP A 63 -11.48 -16.22 16.67
CA ASP A 63 -11.52 -15.38 17.85
C ASP A 63 -12.42 -14.15 17.68
N ARG A 64 -13.68 -14.30 18.06
CA ARG A 64 -14.73 -13.26 17.89
C ARG A 64 -14.38 -11.94 18.57
N ASP A 65 -13.61 -11.98 19.65
CA ASP A 65 -13.22 -10.77 20.40
C ASP A 65 -12.36 -9.82 19.57
N LEU A 66 -11.62 -10.34 18.57
CA LEU A 66 -10.82 -9.55 17.63
C LEU A 66 -11.66 -8.72 16.66
N TYR A 67 -12.97 -8.89 16.61
CA TYR A 67 -13.85 -8.10 15.74
C TYR A 67 -14.68 -7.10 16.53
N SER A 68 -14.90 -7.36 17.82
CA SER A 68 -15.76 -6.53 18.68
C SER A 68 -15.01 -5.49 19.49
N SER A 69 -13.72 -5.71 19.79
CA SER A 69 -12.95 -4.83 20.67
C SER A 69 -11.55 -4.55 20.11
N PRO A 70 -11.00 -3.34 20.28
CA PRO A 70 -9.62 -3.06 19.88
C PRO A 70 -8.64 -3.86 20.74
N VAL A 71 -7.62 -4.45 20.10
CA VAL A 71 -6.58 -5.18 20.82
C VAL A 71 -5.66 -4.24 21.59
N SER A 72 -5.06 -4.76 22.66
CA SER A 72 -4.07 -4.06 23.47
C SER A 72 -3.07 -5.03 24.08
N GLY A 73 -1.94 -4.50 24.55
CA GLY A 73 -0.91 -5.28 25.24
C GLY A 73 0.05 -6.03 24.31
N GLU A 74 0.93 -6.81 24.93
CA GLU A 74 1.93 -7.61 24.19
C GLU A 74 1.29 -8.79 23.46
N PRO A 75 1.67 -9.04 22.20
CA PRO A 75 1.20 -10.19 21.45
C PRO A 75 1.82 -11.49 21.95
N ARG A 76 1.14 -12.59 21.67
CA ARG A 76 1.75 -13.92 21.72
C ARG A 76 2.61 -14.12 20.49
N ILE A 77 3.78 -14.74 20.64
CA ILE A 77 4.65 -15.04 19.51
C ILE A 77 4.44 -16.49 19.07
N LEU A 78 4.01 -16.67 17.83
CA LEU A 78 3.91 -17.97 17.16
C LEU A 78 4.75 -17.97 15.90
N ASP A 79 5.71 -18.91 15.79
CA ASP A 79 6.65 -19.01 14.67
C ASP A 79 7.32 -17.66 14.32
N GLY A 80 7.67 -16.89 15.37
CA GLY A 80 8.33 -15.58 15.23
C GLY A 80 7.40 -14.43 14.86
N MET A 81 6.09 -14.66 14.71
CA MET A 81 5.11 -13.62 14.40
C MET A 81 4.25 -13.26 15.62
N PRO A 82 3.94 -11.96 15.83
CA PRO A 82 3.00 -11.56 16.87
C PRO A 82 1.58 -11.98 16.50
N PHE A 83 0.76 -12.32 17.48
CA PHE A 83 -0.69 -12.48 17.35
C PHE A 83 -1.35 -11.94 18.62
N TRP A 84 -2.38 -11.11 18.44
CA TRP A 84 -3.27 -10.68 19.50
C TRP A 84 -4.51 -11.58 19.52
N GLY A 85 -5.10 -11.75 20.71
CA GLY A 85 -6.22 -12.66 20.92
C GLY A 85 -5.77 -14.08 21.28
N ARG A 86 -6.66 -15.04 21.06
CA ARG A 86 -6.46 -16.46 21.37
C ARG A 86 -5.52 -17.11 20.36
N THR A 87 -4.71 -18.01 20.89
CA THR A 87 -3.82 -18.88 20.12
C THR A 87 -3.85 -20.28 20.69
N GLU A 88 -3.66 -21.28 19.86
CA GLU A 88 -3.43 -22.66 20.29
C GLU A 88 -1.92 -22.96 20.40
N PRO A 89 -1.48 -23.83 21.33
CA PRO A 89 -0.08 -24.24 21.41
C PRO A 89 0.39 -24.94 20.13
N GLY A 90 1.69 -24.90 19.83
CA GLY A 90 2.30 -25.61 18.70
C GLY A 90 2.73 -24.68 17.56
N LYS A 91 2.92 -25.23 16.36
CA LYS A 91 3.22 -24.46 15.15
C LYS A 91 2.01 -23.63 14.74
N LEU A 92 2.25 -22.46 14.14
CA LEU A 92 1.18 -21.58 13.69
C LEU A 92 0.21 -22.27 12.73
N TRP A 93 0.72 -23.14 11.86
CA TRP A 93 -0.11 -23.89 10.93
C TRP A 93 0.43 -25.30 10.67
N GLU A 94 -0.48 -26.21 10.36
CA GLU A 94 -0.19 -27.61 10.03
C GLU A 94 -1.06 -28.08 8.87
N VAL A 95 -0.51 -28.91 7.99
CA VAL A 95 -1.21 -29.49 6.85
C VAL A 95 -1.33 -30.99 7.06
N GLU A 96 -2.56 -31.49 6.96
CA GLU A 96 -2.93 -32.90 6.97
C GLU A 96 -3.41 -33.29 5.56
N LYS A 97 -2.83 -34.29 4.91
CA LYS A 97 -3.42 -34.85 3.68
C LYS A 97 -4.60 -35.72 4.09
N VAL A 98 -5.79 -35.45 3.55
CA VAL A 98 -7.01 -36.14 3.94
C VAL A 98 -7.74 -36.62 2.69
N GLY A 99 -7.77 -37.93 2.45
CA GLY A 99 -8.33 -38.49 1.21
C GLY A 99 -7.60 -37.97 -0.02
N GLU A 100 -8.35 -37.43 -0.98
CA GLU A 100 -7.81 -36.80 -2.20
C GLU A 100 -7.44 -35.32 -2.01
N GLY A 101 -7.87 -34.69 -0.91
CA GLY A 101 -7.60 -33.28 -0.61
C GLY A 101 -6.60 -33.06 0.53
N ALA A 102 -6.68 -31.87 1.12
CA ALA A 102 -5.81 -31.47 2.23
C ALA A 102 -6.54 -30.57 3.22
N TYR A 103 -6.16 -30.67 4.50
CA TYR A 103 -6.69 -29.89 5.60
C TYR A 103 -5.55 -29.09 6.26
N LEU A 104 -5.56 -27.77 6.04
CA LEU A 104 -4.70 -26.80 6.67
C LEU A 104 -5.39 -26.24 7.91
N ARG A 105 -4.78 -26.40 9.09
CA ARG A 105 -5.23 -25.77 10.34
C ARG A 105 -4.32 -24.60 10.67
N MET A 106 -4.88 -23.41 10.88
CA MET A 106 -4.19 -22.25 11.46
C MET A 106 -4.59 -22.08 12.93
N ARG A 107 -3.58 -22.04 13.81
CA ARG A 107 -3.71 -22.02 15.27
C ARG A 107 -3.88 -20.61 15.86
N ALA A 108 -4.07 -19.60 15.02
CA ALA A 108 -4.35 -18.23 15.39
C ALA A 108 -5.32 -17.59 14.39
N ASP A 109 -6.13 -16.65 14.85
CA ASP A 109 -7.06 -15.91 14.00
C ASP A 109 -6.32 -14.83 13.20
N ILE A 110 -5.75 -15.25 12.08
CA ILE A 110 -4.94 -14.38 11.21
C ILE A 110 -5.76 -13.25 10.60
N PHE A 111 -7.03 -13.52 10.26
CA PHE A 111 -7.93 -12.53 9.68
C PHE A 111 -8.42 -11.53 10.72
N GLY A 112 -8.68 -11.95 11.96
CA GLY A 112 -9.03 -11.03 13.05
C GLY A 112 -7.88 -10.10 13.39
N ASN A 113 -6.64 -10.60 13.31
CA ASN A 113 -5.46 -9.76 13.43
C ASN A 113 -5.30 -8.80 12.23
N LEU A 114 -5.56 -9.25 11.00
CA LEU A 114 -5.62 -8.37 9.83
C LEU A 114 -6.72 -7.30 9.97
N PHE A 115 -7.87 -7.65 10.54
CA PHE A 115 -8.95 -6.70 10.82
C PHE A 115 -8.49 -5.58 11.74
N GLN A 116 -7.90 -5.91 12.88
CA GLN A 116 -7.38 -4.94 13.85
C GLN A 116 -6.40 -3.96 13.21
N LEU A 117 -5.53 -4.48 12.33
CA LEU A 117 -4.50 -3.71 11.62
C LEU A 117 -5.06 -2.84 10.51
N LEU A 118 -5.88 -3.39 9.60
CA LEU A 118 -6.32 -2.71 8.38
C LEU A 118 -7.58 -1.85 8.62
N ALA A 119 -8.48 -2.28 9.51
CA ALA A 119 -9.62 -1.45 9.91
C ALA A 119 -9.22 -0.32 10.85
N ARG A 120 -7.98 -0.32 11.36
CA ARG A 120 -7.47 0.61 12.38
C ARG A 120 -8.42 0.70 13.58
N HIS A 121 -8.87 -0.45 14.09
CA HIS A 121 -9.87 -0.52 15.16
C HIS A 121 -9.46 0.27 16.41
N GLU A 122 -8.16 0.29 16.73
CA GLU A 122 -7.61 1.10 17.83
C GLU A 122 -7.77 2.61 17.67
N GLU A 123 -8.01 3.11 16.45
CA GLU A 123 -8.10 4.53 16.10
C GLU A 123 -9.55 5.03 15.94
N TRP A 124 -10.56 4.16 15.97
CA TRP A 124 -11.95 4.57 15.74
C TRP A 124 -12.39 5.65 16.74
N GLY A 125 -12.79 6.80 16.21
CA GLY A 125 -13.18 7.97 17.01
C GLY A 125 -12.03 8.69 17.73
N ARG A 126 -10.77 8.34 17.46
CA ARG A 126 -9.57 8.92 18.11
C ARG A 126 -8.72 9.70 17.11
N ASP A 127 -8.69 11.01 17.25
CA ASP A 127 -7.87 11.93 16.45
C ASP A 127 -7.41 13.13 17.31
N PRO A 128 -6.09 13.40 17.41
CA PRO A 128 -5.00 12.68 16.77
C PRO A 128 -4.73 11.33 17.45
N PHE A 129 -4.30 10.35 16.67
CA PHE A 129 -3.81 9.07 17.18
C PHE A 129 -2.27 9.05 17.17
N ARG A 130 -1.66 8.77 18.33
CA ARG A 130 -0.20 8.84 18.50
C ARG A 130 0.43 7.44 18.43
N PRO A 131 1.66 7.29 17.91
CA PRO A 131 2.31 6.00 17.82
C PRO A 131 2.52 5.33 19.19
N GLU A 132 2.67 6.11 20.27
CA GLU A 132 2.82 5.57 21.63
C GLU A 132 1.55 4.89 22.14
N GLU A 133 0.39 5.26 21.59
CA GLU A 133 -0.91 4.69 21.94
C GLU A 133 -1.23 3.42 21.16
N SER A 134 -0.42 3.10 20.13
CA SER A 134 -0.65 1.95 19.27
C SER A 134 -0.16 0.65 19.92
N PHE A 135 -0.91 -0.43 19.77
CA PHE A 135 -0.42 -1.77 20.12
C PHE A 135 0.80 -2.20 19.27
N LEU A 136 1.05 -1.50 18.15
CA LEU A 136 2.23 -1.67 17.31
C LEU A 136 3.41 -0.78 17.71
N ASN A 137 3.33 0.02 18.77
CA ASN A 137 4.36 1.02 19.13
C ASN A 137 5.80 0.46 19.05
N ALA A 138 6.05 -0.75 19.57
CA ALA A 138 7.37 -1.38 19.58
C ALA A 138 7.75 -2.10 18.26
N ARG A 139 6.88 -2.09 17.25
CA ARG A 139 6.95 -2.93 16.04
C ARG A 139 6.60 -2.17 14.75
N LEU A 140 6.60 -0.84 14.79
CA LEU A 140 6.33 0.01 13.62
C LEU A 140 7.40 -0.13 12.52
N ASP A 141 8.55 -0.72 12.83
CA ASP A 141 9.61 -1.06 11.88
C ASP A 141 9.32 -2.32 11.05
N ARG A 142 8.22 -3.04 11.32
CA ARG A 142 7.86 -4.28 10.62
C ARG A 142 6.43 -4.27 10.07
N PRO A 143 6.21 -4.69 8.82
CA PRO A 143 4.89 -4.77 8.23
C PRO A 143 4.19 -6.08 8.64
N THR A 144 3.73 -6.12 9.89
CA THR A 144 3.08 -7.28 10.52
C THR A 144 1.94 -7.88 9.68
N ALA A 145 1.05 -7.06 9.11
CA ALA A 145 -0.03 -7.52 8.23
C ALA A 145 0.50 -8.15 6.94
N ASP A 146 1.60 -7.63 6.38
CA ASP A 146 2.20 -8.21 5.17
C ASP A 146 2.83 -9.57 5.47
N HIS A 147 3.35 -9.76 6.69
CA HIS A 147 3.86 -11.05 7.16
C HIS A 147 2.75 -12.09 7.29
N TYR A 148 1.58 -11.69 7.81
CA TYR A 148 0.40 -12.55 7.83
C TYR A 148 -0.03 -12.97 6.42
N VAL A 149 -0.09 -12.01 5.50
CA VAL A 149 -0.42 -12.25 4.09
C VAL A 149 0.53 -13.26 3.45
N ARG A 150 1.84 -13.13 3.69
CA ARG A 150 2.84 -14.10 3.20
C ARG A 150 2.67 -15.48 3.81
N VAL A 151 2.48 -15.57 5.12
CA VAL A 151 2.30 -16.87 5.79
C VAL A 151 1.04 -17.58 5.29
N LEU A 152 -0.05 -16.84 5.09
CA LEU A 152 -1.27 -17.39 4.51
C LEU A 152 -1.01 -17.95 3.10
N ARG A 153 -0.30 -17.22 2.22
CA ARG A 153 0.10 -17.73 0.90
C ARG A 153 0.91 -19.02 1.00
N THR A 154 1.95 -19.03 1.81
CA THR A 154 2.84 -20.20 1.98
C THR A 154 2.07 -21.42 2.52
N ALA A 155 1.22 -21.21 3.52
CA ALA A 155 0.45 -22.29 4.12
C ALA A 155 -0.55 -22.89 3.12
N VAL A 156 -1.21 -22.05 2.31
CA VAL A 156 -2.12 -22.51 1.25
C VAL A 156 -1.38 -23.22 0.12
N GLU A 157 -0.22 -22.71 -0.32
CA GLU A 157 0.64 -23.40 -1.28
C GLU A 157 1.02 -24.80 -0.76
N ALA A 158 1.43 -24.92 0.50
CA ALA A 158 1.75 -26.21 1.12
C ALA A 158 0.53 -27.17 1.15
N ALA A 159 -0.65 -26.66 1.45
CA ALA A 159 -1.88 -27.43 1.45
C ALA A 159 -2.27 -27.93 0.04
N CYS A 160 -2.15 -27.08 -0.98
CA CYS A 160 -2.37 -27.47 -2.38
C CYS A 160 -1.35 -28.54 -2.82
N GLY A 161 -0.08 -28.37 -2.44
CA GLY A 161 0.96 -29.37 -2.70
C GLY A 161 0.67 -30.73 -2.06
N ALA A 162 0.19 -30.76 -0.82
CA ALA A 162 -0.20 -31.99 -0.14
C ALA A 162 -1.39 -32.70 -0.83
N ALA A 163 -2.32 -31.94 -1.39
CA ALA A 163 -3.42 -32.44 -2.22
C ALA A 163 -2.97 -32.81 -3.66
N GLY A 164 -1.72 -32.54 -4.05
CA GLY A 164 -1.23 -32.79 -5.41
C GLY A 164 -1.84 -31.89 -6.47
N ARG A 165 -2.32 -30.70 -6.07
CA ARG A 165 -3.05 -29.74 -6.90
C ARG A 165 -2.24 -28.45 -7.11
N PRO A 166 -2.26 -27.84 -8.31
CA PRO A 166 -1.72 -26.50 -8.50
C PRO A 166 -2.62 -25.43 -7.88
N CYS A 167 -2.02 -24.36 -7.40
CA CYS A 167 -2.68 -23.12 -7.02
C CYS A 167 -2.13 -21.97 -7.87
N MET A 168 -3.05 -21.09 -8.26
CA MET A 168 -2.75 -19.94 -9.11
C MET A 168 -3.03 -18.63 -8.37
N TYR A 169 -2.05 -17.74 -8.37
CA TYR A 169 -2.12 -16.40 -7.77
C TYR A 169 -1.75 -15.34 -8.78
N ALA A 170 -2.32 -14.14 -8.67
CA ALA A 170 -1.70 -12.99 -9.30
C ALA A 170 -0.63 -12.43 -8.37
N GLU A 171 0.52 -12.09 -8.96
CA GLU A 171 1.55 -11.32 -8.27
C GLU A 171 1.03 -9.94 -7.88
N PHE A 172 1.63 -9.35 -6.85
CA PHE A 172 1.18 -8.06 -6.35
C PHE A 172 1.38 -6.93 -7.36
N TRP A 173 2.39 -7.03 -8.23
CA TRP A 173 2.81 -5.95 -9.12
C TRP A 173 2.87 -6.35 -10.61
N PRO A 174 2.78 -5.37 -11.53
CA PRO A 174 2.69 -5.59 -12.98
C PRO A 174 3.90 -6.23 -13.65
N GLY A 175 4.02 -7.55 -13.57
CA GLY A 175 5.14 -8.28 -14.16
C GLY A 175 5.83 -9.20 -13.18
N GLY A 176 5.38 -9.19 -11.92
CA GLY A 176 5.97 -9.97 -10.85
C GLY A 176 7.22 -9.31 -10.27
N GLU A 177 7.31 -7.98 -10.33
CA GLU A 177 8.31 -7.19 -9.63
C GLU A 177 8.27 -7.53 -8.14
N PRO A 178 9.45 -7.57 -7.48
CA PRO A 178 9.53 -8.00 -6.08
C PRO A 178 8.74 -7.10 -5.14
N PHE A 179 8.62 -5.80 -5.44
CA PHE A 179 7.86 -4.81 -4.68
C PHE A 179 7.55 -3.59 -5.56
N ALA A 180 6.75 -2.64 -5.06
CA ALA A 180 6.53 -1.35 -5.71
C ALA A 180 7.18 -0.20 -4.95
N ALA A 181 7.44 0.91 -5.63
CA ALA A 181 7.83 2.16 -5.00
C ALA A 181 6.84 3.27 -5.41
N PHE A 182 6.26 3.93 -4.40
CA PHE A 182 5.42 5.10 -4.57
C PHE A 182 6.20 6.33 -4.11
N ILE A 183 6.76 7.07 -5.08
CA ILE A 183 7.49 8.31 -4.81
C ILE A 183 6.52 9.49 -4.90
N SER A 184 6.57 10.40 -3.92
CA SER A 184 5.66 11.53 -3.89
C SER A 184 6.26 12.78 -3.25
N HIS A 185 5.68 13.93 -3.61
CA HIS A 185 6.13 15.24 -3.17
C HIS A 185 4.98 16.11 -2.68
N ASP A 186 5.08 16.62 -1.45
CA ASP A 186 4.16 17.63 -0.96
C ASP A 186 4.72 19.02 -1.28
N VAL A 187 3.87 19.84 -1.90
CA VAL A 187 4.20 21.23 -2.26
C VAL A 187 3.56 22.14 -1.24
N ASP A 188 4.27 22.38 -0.14
CA ASP A 188 3.80 23.29 0.93
C ASP A 188 4.14 24.75 0.65
N ARG A 189 5.33 24.98 0.10
CA ARG A 189 5.91 26.31 -0.08
C ARG A 189 6.71 26.36 -1.37
N VAL A 190 6.41 27.37 -2.18
CA VAL A 190 7.13 27.62 -3.45
C VAL A 190 8.11 28.79 -3.36
N ARG A 191 8.12 29.50 -2.23
CA ARG A 191 9.05 30.60 -1.94
C ARG A 191 9.61 30.50 -0.53
N LYS A 192 10.94 30.51 -0.41
CA LYS A 192 11.65 30.64 0.85
C LYS A 192 11.57 32.08 1.34
N TRP A 193 11.86 33.03 0.46
CA TRP A 193 12.10 34.40 0.87
C TRP A 193 10.81 35.25 0.83
N THR A 194 10.32 35.56 2.03
CA THR A 194 9.30 36.60 2.25
C THR A 194 9.95 37.74 3.04
N TYR A 195 9.40 38.96 2.97
CA TYR A 195 9.93 40.10 3.73
C TYR A 195 10.09 39.77 5.24
N LYS A 196 9.13 39.03 5.82
CA LYS A 196 9.19 38.56 7.21
C LYS A 196 10.36 37.61 7.44
N ARG A 197 10.56 36.64 6.55
CA ARG A 197 11.62 35.64 6.68
C ARG A 197 13.01 36.21 6.43
N ILE A 198 13.15 37.14 5.48
CA ILE A 198 14.39 37.90 5.28
C ILE A 198 14.76 38.65 6.56
N GLY A 199 13.83 39.43 7.14
CA GLY A 199 14.08 40.15 8.39
C GLY A 199 14.47 39.21 9.54
N TYR A 200 13.75 38.11 9.71
CA TYR A 200 14.05 37.10 10.73
C TYR A 200 15.44 36.46 10.55
N GLU A 201 15.80 36.01 9.34
CA GLU A 201 17.09 35.40 9.07
C GLU A 201 18.25 36.39 9.17
N LEU A 202 18.04 37.66 8.78
CA LEU A 202 19.04 38.71 8.96
C LEU A 202 19.36 38.94 10.43
N VAL A 203 18.34 39.05 11.30
CA VAL A 203 18.53 39.19 12.74
C VAL A 203 19.32 38.00 13.32
N ARG A 204 19.00 36.76 12.89
CA ARG A 204 19.74 35.56 13.30
C ARG A 204 21.15 35.47 12.71
N ALA A 205 21.40 36.15 11.59
CA ALA A 205 22.68 36.15 10.91
C ALA A 205 23.68 37.17 11.47
N LEU A 206 23.21 38.23 12.14
CA LEU A 206 24.07 39.27 12.75
C LEU A 206 25.24 38.74 13.60
N PRO A 207 25.07 37.72 14.48
CA PRO A 207 26.18 37.23 15.30
C PRO A 207 27.13 36.27 14.56
N ILE A 208 26.86 35.91 13.30
CA ILE A 208 27.63 34.88 12.58
C ILE A 208 28.35 35.52 11.38
N PRO A 209 29.70 35.59 11.39
CA PRO A 209 30.48 36.19 10.30
C PRO A 209 30.09 35.65 8.92
N GLY A 210 29.86 36.55 7.96
CA GLY A 210 29.54 36.21 6.57
C GLY A 210 28.10 35.72 6.31
N ARG A 211 27.32 35.38 7.35
CA ARG A 211 25.96 34.83 7.17
C ARG A 211 24.97 35.86 6.64
N VAL A 212 25.10 37.13 7.01
CA VAL A 212 24.26 38.23 6.47
C VAL A 212 24.40 38.31 4.95
N LEU A 213 25.65 38.30 4.45
CA LEU A 213 25.91 38.34 3.01
C LEU A 213 25.33 37.11 2.30
N LYS A 214 25.41 35.93 2.92
CA LYS A 214 24.77 34.70 2.40
C LYS A 214 23.25 34.85 2.28
N VAL A 215 22.59 35.36 3.32
CA VAL A 215 21.13 35.59 3.32
C VAL A 215 20.75 36.59 2.23
N VAL A 216 21.44 37.74 2.13
CA VAL A 216 21.16 38.76 1.11
C VAL A 216 21.37 38.21 -0.31
N ARG A 217 22.48 37.51 -0.57
CA ARG A 217 22.75 36.91 -1.88
C ARG A 217 21.70 35.86 -2.26
N SER A 218 21.28 35.02 -1.31
CA SER A 218 20.23 34.02 -1.55
C SER A 218 18.88 34.68 -1.82
N ALA A 219 18.51 35.72 -1.05
CA ALA A 219 17.24 36.42 -1.21
C ALA A 219 17.15 37.26 -2.50
N ALA A 220 18.28 37.79 -2.97
CA ALA A 220 18.37 38.53 -4.23
C ALA A 220 18.62 37.63 -5.46
N GLY A 221 18.80 36.32 -5.25
CA GLY A 221 19.06 35.36 -6.32
C GLY A 221 17.88 35.21 -7.28
N SER A 222 18.17 34.90 -8.54
CA SER A 222 17.14 34.72 -9.58
C SER A 222 16.33 33.42 -9.44
N LYS A 223 16.78 32.48 -8.61
CA LYS A 223 16.09 31.22 -8.30
C LYS A 223 15.84 31.15 -6.79
N ASP A 224 14.57 31.05 -6.40
CA ASP A 224 14.22 30.84 -4.99
C ASP A 224 14.72 29.46 -4.54
N PRO A 225 15.38 29.32 -3.37
CA PRO A 225 15.89 28.03 -2.89
C PRO A 225 14.83 26.95 -2.69
N TYR A 226 13.56 27.34 -2.50
CA TYR A 226 12.45 26.40 -2.43
C TYR A 226 11.90 26.03 -3.81
N TRP A 227 12.38 26.60 -4.91
CA TRP A 227 11.91 26.27 -6.26
C TRP A 227 12.72 25.11 -6.86
N ASN A 228 12.53 23.89 -6.34
CA ASN A 228 13.29 22.71 -6.74
C ASN A 228 12.58 21.78 -7.75
N PHE A 229 11.45 22.17 -8.33
CA PHE A 229 10.66 21.32 -9.25
C PHE A 229 11.50 20.75 -10.40
N GLY A 230 12.28 21.59 -11.08
CA GLY A 230 13.13 21.15 -12.18
C GLY A 230 14.17 20.11 -11.73
N ARG A 231 14.81 20.33 -10.58
CA ARG A 231 15.81 19.39 -10.04
C ARG A 231 15.22 18.02 -9.72
N ILE A 232 13.97 17.98 -9.25
CA ILE A 232 13.25 16.73 -8.98
C ILE A 232 12.93 16.03 -10.29
N MET A 233 12.31 16.74 -11.25
CA MET A 233 11.97 16.18 -12.55
C MET A 233 13.20 15.66 -13.31
N ASP A 234 14.30 16.42 -13.32
CA ASP A 234 15.55 16.01 -13.96
C ASP A 234 16.11 14.72 -13.32
N ALA A 235 16.14 14.65 -11.98
CA ALA A 235 16.61 13.45 -11.28
C ALA A 235 15.70 12.25 -11.56
N GLU A 236 14.38 12.42 -11.52
CA GLU A 236 13.47 11.34 -11.84
C GLU A 236 13.56 10.89 -13.30
N GLU A 237 13.78 11.81 -14.24
CA GLU A 237 14.04 11.49 -15.65
C GLU A 237 15.28 10.60 -15.80
N ASP A 238 16.38 10.95 -15.14
CA ASP A 238 17.64 10.19 -15.17
C ASP A 238 17.44 8.74 -14.67
N PHE A 239 16.53 8.54 -13.71
CA PHE A 239 16.17 7.22 -13.20
C PHE A 239 14.97 6.58 -13.92
N GLY A 240 14.36 7.23 -14.92
CA GLY A 240 13.14 6.76 -15.58
C GLY A 240 12.00 6.52 -14.59
N VAL A 241 11.76 7.49 -13.72
CA VAL A 241 10.72 7.53 -12.68
C VAL A 241 9.72 8.63 -13.00
N ARG A 242 8.46 8.41 -12.59
CA ARG A 242 7.41 9.45 -12.55
C ARG A 242 6.69 9.37 -11.21
N SER A 243 6.88 10.37 -10.37
CA SER A 243 6.22 10.51 -9.08
C SER A 243 4.87 11.25 -9.13
N THR A 244 4.25 11.36 -7.96
CA THR A 244 3.06 12.19 -7.73
C THR A 244 3.42 13.45 -6.94
N PHE A 245 3.00 14.62 -7.42
CA PHE A 245 3.10 15.89 -6.70
C PHE A 245 1.73 16.30 -6.14
N PHE A 246 1.65 16.51 -4.83
CA PHE A 246 0.44 17.00 -4.17
C PHE A 246 0.50 18.52 -4.01
N PHE A 247 -0.46 19.23 -4.61
CA PHE A 247 -0.57 20.69 -4.57
C PHE A 247 -1.77 21.15 -3.73
N GLY A 248 -1.59 22.21 -2.95
CA GLY A 248 -2.63 22.78 -2.12
C GLY A 248 -3.44 23.85 -2.84
N THR A 249 -4.75 23.83 -2.65
CA THR A 249 -5.68 24.83 -3.19
C THR A 249 -6.53 25.52 -2.12
N GLY A 250 -6.62 24.93 -0.93
CA GLY A 250 -7.35 25.43 0.23
C GLY A 250 -6.45 26.13 1.24
N ARG A 251 -7.02 27.16 1.89
CA ARG A 251 -6.32 27.95 2.92
C ARG A 251 -7.26 28.30 4.07
N TYR A 252 -7.63 27.29 4.86
CA TYR A 252 -8.55 27.46 6.00
C TYR A 252 -7.81 27.68 7.33
N ARG A 253 -6.50 27.42 7.37
CA ARG A 253 -5.62 27.58 8.53
C ARG A 253 -4.33 28.28 8.11
N ARG A 254 -3.67 28.91 9.09
CA ARG A 254 -2.42 29.69 8.87
C ARG A 254 -1.28 28.86 8.26
N ARG A 255 -1.26 27.56 8.55
CA ARG A 255 -0.19 26.65 8.13
C ARG A 255 -0.46 26.00 6.78
N ASP A 256 -1.64 26.17 6.19
CA ASP A 256 -1.92 25.66 4.83
C ASP A 256 -1.00 26.32 3.79
N PRO A 257 -0.78 25.65 2.64
CA PRO A 257 -0.02 26.23 1.54
C PRO A 257 -0.58 27.62 1.18
N SER A 258 0.33 28.59 1.03
CA SER A 258 -0.04 29.99 0.87
C SER A 258 0.16 30.53 -0.54
N TYR A 259 0.55 29.68 -1.49
CA TYR A 259 0.70 30.05 -2.88
C TYR A 259 -0.61 29.88 -3.64
N GLU A 260 -0.75 30.64 -4.72
CA GLU A 260 -1.85 30.46 -5.68
C GLU A 260 -1.42 29.58 -6.84
N LEU A 261 -2.36 28.87 -7.45
CA LEU A 261 -2.08 27.98 -8.59
C LEU A 261 -1.45 28.72 -9.77
N SER A 262 -1.80 29.99 -9.99
CA SER A 262 -1.19 30.83 -11.02
C SER A 262 0.32 31.01 -10.84
N GLN A 263 0.85 30.84 -9.62
CA GLN A 263 2.29 30.91 -9.37
C GLN A 263 3.02 29.63 -9.79
N VAL A 264 2.31 28.53 -9.98
CA VAL A 264 2.85 27.20 -10.32
C VAL A 264 2.29 26.65 -11.63
N GLU A 265 1.52 27.43 -12.38
CA GLU A 265 0.84 26.99 -13.61
C GLU A 265 1.81 26.36 -14.63
N ASP A 266 2.95 27.00 -14.87
CA ASP A 266 3.99 26.45 -15.76
C ASP A 266 4.55 25.11 -15.26
N VAL A 267 4.64 24.91 -13.94
CA VAL A 267 5.12 23.66 -13.35
C VAL A 267 4.06 22.57 -13.47
N LEU A 268 2.79 22.90 -13.20
CA LEU A 268 1.67 21.97 -13.37
C LEU A 268 1.62 21.45 -14.80
N ARG A 269 1.73 22.36 -15.78
CA ARG A 269 1.77 21.98 -17.21
C ARG A 269 2.91 21.03 -17.52
N LYS A 270 4.14 21.36 -17.09
CA LYS A 270 5.33 20.52 -17.32
C LYS A 270 5.22 19.14 -16.68
N LEU A 271 4.68 19.05 -15.46
CA LEU A 271 4.45 17.78 -14.78
C LEU A 271 3.50 16.90 -15.60
N LEU A 272 2.37 17.45 -16.06
CA LEU A 272 1.38 16.71 -16.84
C LEU A 272 1.92 16.29 -18.21
N GLU A 273 2.56 17.20 -18.95
CA GLU A 273 3.17 16.93 -20.26
C GLU A 273 4.29 15.89 -20.16
N GLY A 274 5.06 15.92 -19.06
CA GLY A 274 6.12 14.98 -18.78
C GLY A 274 5.64 13.62 -18.24
N GLY A 275 4.35 13.50 -17.89
CA GLY A 275 3.74 12.25 -17.43
C GLY A 275 3.75 12.03 -15.92
N TRP A 276 4.16 13.01 -15.11
CA TRP A 276 3.97 13.00 -13.65
C TRP A 276 2.49 13.12 -13.28
N GLU A 277 2.15 12.71 -12.06
CA GLU A 277 0.80 12.90 -11.53
C GLU A 277 0.70 14.18 -10.68
N VAL A 278 -0.43 14.88 -10.79
CA VAL A 278 -0.83 15.94 -9.87
C VAL A 278 -1.97 15.46 -8.99
N GLY A 279 -1.75 15.43 -7.67
CA GLY A 279 -2.73 15.13 -6.64
C GLY A 279 -3.11 16.34 -5.78
N LEU A 280 -4.16 16.23 -4.98
CA LEU A 280 -4.55 17.28 -4.03
C LEU A 280 -3.77 17.15 -2.71
N HIS A 281 -3.04 18.20 -2.33
CA HIS A 281 -2.57 18.38 -0.96
C HIS A 281 -3.65 19.09 -0.14
N ALA A 282 -4.57 18.30 0.42
CA ALA A 282 -5.76 18.80 1.07
C ALA A 282 -5.42 19.54 2.36
N SER A 283 -6.11 20.65 2.60
CA SER A 283 -5.81 21.55 3.71
C SER A 283 -6.05 20.92 5.09
N ILE A 284 -5.47 21.53 6.12
CA ILE A 284 -5.65 21.13 7.53
C ILE A 284 -7.13 21.15 7.95
N GLY A 285 -7.95 21.96 7.27
CA GLY A 285 -9.35 22.20 7.60
C GLY A 285 -10.35 21.31 6.86
N SER A 286 -9.93 20.53 5.85
CA SER A 286 -10.83 19.76 4.98
C SER A 286 -10.95 18.28 5.35
N TYR A 287 -10.05 17.73 6.17
CA TYR A 287 -9.96 16.29 6.47
C TYR A 287 -11.21 15.64 7.11
N ARG A 288 -12.19 16.45 7.56
CA ARG A 288 -13.52 16.01 8.05
C ARG A 288 -14.69 16.77 7.41
N ASP A 289 -14.42 17.57 6.38
CA ASP A 289 -15.39 18.50 5.79
C ASP A 289 -15.50 18.23 4.28
N ALA A 290 -16.47 17.40 3.91
CA ALA A 290 -16.70 16.98 2.52
C ALA A 290 -16.88 18.16 1.56
N ARG A 291 -17.53 19.25 2.01
CA ARG A 291 -17.74 20.44 1.19
C ARG A 291 -16.40 21.13 0.90
N LYS A 292 -15.60 21.41 1.94
CA LYS A 292 -14.28 22.04 1.76
C LYS A 292 -13.35 21.19 0.91
N LEU A 293 -13.33 19.87 1.15
CA LEU A 293 -12.47 18.96 0.39
C LEU A 293 -12.88 18.93 -1.10
N LYS A 294 -14.18 18.90 -1.37
CA LYS A 294 -14.71 18.95 -2.75
C LYS A 294 -14.38 20.28 -3.44
N GLU A 295 -14.56 21.41 -2.77
CA GLU A 295 -14.19 22.74 -3.30
C GLU A 295 -12.69 22.82 -3.64
N GLU A 296 -11.83 22.29 -2.77
CA GLU A 296 -10.38 22.22 -3.01
C GLU A 296 -10.04 21.35 -4.23
N LYS A 297 -10.69 20.19 -4.34
CA LYS A 297 -10.52 19.27 -5.47
C LYS A 297 -10.96 19.93 -6.77
N GLU A 298 -12.17 20.49 -6.82
CA GLU A 298 -12.72 21.15 -8.00
C GLU A 298 -11.84 22.33 -8.46
N LYS A 299 -11.29 23.11 -7.52
CA LYS A 299 -10.34 24.19 -7.84
C LYS A 299 -9.06 23.67 -8.49
N LEU A 300 -8.54 22.52 -8.04
CA LEU A 300 -7.37 21.90 -8.66
C LEU A 300 -7.73 21.30 -10.03
N GLU A 301 -8.88 20.61 -10.12
CA GLU A 301 -9.34 19.98 -11.36
C GLU A 301 -9.57 20.99 -12.48
N ALA A 302 -10.01 22.20 -12.15
CA ALA A 302 -10.12 23.31 -13.10
C ALA A 302 -8.77 23.68 -13.76
N ALA A 303 -7.64 23.40 -13.10
CA ALA A 303 -6.31 23.71 -13.61
C ALA A 303 -5.62 22.52 -14.29
N VAL A 304 -5.87 21.28 -13.83
CA VAL A 304 -5.10 20.09 -14.26
C VAL A 304 -5.94 18.95 -14.85
N GLY A 305 -7.26 19.10 -14.90
CA GLY A 305 -8.17 18.00 -15.21
C GLY A 305 -8.35 17.06 -14.02
N LYS A 306 -8.77 15.81 -14.26
CA LYS A 306 -9.17 14.87 -13.19
C LYS A 306 -8.08 14.66 -12.14
N VAL A 307 -8.40 14.88 -10.87
CA VAL A 307 -7.49 14.63 -9.73
C VAL A 307 -7.87 13.30 -9.07
N CYS A 308 -6.95 12.33 -9.10
CA CYS A 308 -7.21 10.98 -8.60
C CYS A 308 -6.79 10.77 -7.14
N GLY A 309 -5.73 11.45 -6.70
CA GLY A 309 -5.12 11.25 -5.39
C GLY A 309 -5.25 12.42 -4.43
N VAL A 310 -5.20 12.10 -3.14
CA VAL A 310 -5.16 13.09 -2.06
C VAL A 310 -4.14 12.74 -0.99
N ARG A 311 -3.54 13.75 -0.38
CA ARG A 311 -2.82 13.66 0.90
C ARG A 311 -3.24 14.82 1.80
N GLN A 312 -3.62 14.52 3.04
CA GLN A 312 -3.97 15.56 4.02
C GLN A 312 -2.73 16.19 4.62
N HIS A 313 -2.71 17.51 4.69
CA HIS A 313 -1.65 18.28 5.32
C HIS A 313 -1.45 17.86 6.79
N PHE A 314 -0.20 17.67 7.20
CA PHE A 314 0.25 17.12 8.49
C PHE A 314 -0.17 15.67 8.74
N LEU A 315 -0.48 14.91 7.68
CA LEU A 315 -0.96 13.53 7.78
C LEU A 315 -2.20 13.41 8.69
N ARG A 316 -3.05 14.45 8.69
CA ARG A 316 -4.27 14.46 9.50
C ARG A 316 -5.24 13.41 8.98
N LEU A 317 -5.55 12.46 9.84
CA LEU A 317 -6.41 11.34 9.53
C LEU A 317 -7.30 11.05 10.73
N ALA A 318 -8.61 11.20 10.55
CA ALA A 318 -9.62 10.67 11.45
C ALA A 318 -10.18 9.41 10.84
N VAL A 319 -10.11 8.29 11.57
CA VAL A 319 -10.58 7.00 11.11
C VAL A 319 -12.02 6.75 11.59
N PRO A 320 -12.97 6.45 10.69
CA PRO A 320 -12.86 6.38 9.22
C PRO A 320 -13.20 7.70 8.50
N GLU A 321 -13.56 8.77 9.22
CA GLU A 321 -14.26 9.93 8.65
C GLU A 321 -13.49 10.63 7.53
N THR A 322 -12.16 10.68 7.63
CA THR A 322 -11.33 11.27 6.58
C THR A 322 -11.40 10.47 5.27
N TRP A 323 -11.30 9.15 5.34
CA TRP A 323 -11.45 8.31 4.15
C TRP A 323 -12.86 8.39 3.59
N ARG A 324 -13.89 8.50 4.44
CA ARG A 324 -15.28 8.68 4.02
C ARG A 324 -15.45 9.95 3.19
N VAL A 325 -14.97 11.10 3.68
CA VAL A 325 -15.08 12.36 2.92
C VAL A 325 -14.25 12.35 1.63
N GLN A 326 -13.15 11.59 1.59
CA GLN A 326 -12.32 11.42 0.39
C GLN A 326 -13.01 10.55 -0.66
N GLU A 327 -13.64 9.43 -0.25
CA GLU A 327 -14.46 8.61 -1.14
C GLU A 327 -15.64 9.41 -1.69
N ASP A 328 -16.36 10.15 -0.83
CA ASP A 328 -17.50 10.98 -1.24
C ASP A 328 -17.08 12.11 -2.22
N ALA A 329 -15.84 12.60 -2.13
CA ALA A 329 -15.25 13.54 -3.08
C ALA A 329 -14.76 12.86 -4.38
N GLY A 330 -14.80 11.53 -4.46
CA GLY A 330 -14.44 10.74 -5.64
C GLY A 330 -12.94 10.56 -5.86
N PHE A 331 -12.12 10.58 -4.79
CA PHE A 331 -10.71 10.20 -4.90
C PHE A 331 -10.57 8.68 -5.10
N LEU A 332 -9.59 8.27 -5.92
CA LEU A 332 -9.26 6.86 -6.12
C LEU A 332 -8.35 6.34 -5.01
N TYR A 333 -7.49 7.20 -4.45
CA TYR A 333 -6.57 6.81 -3.40
C TYR A 333 -6.22 7.95 -2.45
N ASP A 334 -5.84 7.56 -1.24
CA ASP A 334 -5.31 8.38 -0.16
C ASP A 334 -3.86 8.00 0.12
N ALA A 335 -3.00 8.99 0.33
CA ALA A 335 -1.59 8.80 0.68
C ALA A 335 -1.24 9.40 2.06
N THR A 336 -2.23 9.47 2.97
CA THR A 336 -2.12 10.17 4.27
C THR A 336 -1.67 9.26 5.40
N LEU A 337 -1.98 7.96 5.34
CA LEU A 337 -1.80 7.04 6.46
C LEU A 337 -0.32 6.84 6.84
N GLY A 338 0.15 7.60 7.83
CA GLY A 338 1.48 7.51 8.43
C GLY A 338 1.57 8.33 9.71
N TYR A 339 2.73 8.34 10.37
CA TYR A 339 3.01 9.24 11.49
C TYR A 339 3.97 10.34 11.05
N SER A 340 3.67 11.59 11.42
CA SER A 340 4.52 12.72 11.04
C SER A 340 5.90 12.69 11.71
N HIS A 341 5.99 12.07 12.89
CA HIS A 341 7.19 12.09 13.74
C HIS A 341 7.82 10.71 13.92
N ARG A 342 7.33 9.70 13.20
CA ARG A 342 7.84 8.34 13.24
C ARG A 342 7.66 7.62 11.91
N GLU A 343 8.75 7.11 11.38
CA GLU A 343 8.79 6.29 10.18
C GLU A 343 8.28 4.87 10.44
N GLY A 344 7.95 4.15 9.37
CA GLY A 344 7.48 2.77 9.42
C GLY A 344 5.99 2.62 9.15
N PHE A 345 5.41 1.53 9.63
CA PHE A 345 4.12 1.02 9.17
C PHE A 345 3.02 1.31 10.19
N ARG A 346 2.34 2.48 10.10
CA ARG A 346 1.26 2.88 11.02
C ARG A 346 0.16 1.82 11.14
N ALA A 347 -0.24 1.23 10.01
CA ALA A 347 -1.23 0.14 9.95
C ALA A 347 -0.62 -1.27 10.03
N GLY A 348 0.67 -1.37 10.35
CA GLY A 348 1.41 -2.63 10.28
C GLY A 348 1.48 -3.22 8.87
N THR A 349 1.22 -2.45 7.81
CA THR A 349 1.25 -2.90 6.43
C THR A 349 1.97 -1.88 5.53
N SER A 350 2.63 -2.38 4.49
CA SER A 350 3.11 -1.59 3.36
C SER A 350 2.32 -1.87 2.07
N LEU A 351 1.38 -2.80 2.11
CA LEU A 351 0.48 -3.10 0.99
C LEU A 351 -0.66 -2.06 0.96
N PRO A 352 -1.07 -1.58 -0.23
CA PRO A 352 -2.29 -0.81 -0.35
C PRO A 352 -3.51 -1.62 0.08
N PHE A 353 -4.49 -0.97 0.69
CA PHE A 353 -5.73 -1.64 1.13
C PHE A 353 -6.93 -0.70 1.10
N PHE A 354 -8.14 -1.28 1.05
CA PHE A 354 -9.39 -0.53 1.17
C PHE A 354 -9.80 -0.46 2.63
N PRO A 355 -9.86 0.72 3.27
CA PRO A 355 -10.20 0.83 4.68
C PRO A 355 -11.62 0.38 5.01
N TYR A 356 -11.85 -0.11 6.22
CA TYR A 356 -13.18 -0.43 6.73
C TYR A 356 -13.88 0.81 7.31
N ASP A 357 -15.19 0.92 7.07
CA ASP A 357 -16.05 1.89 7.75
C ASP A 357 -17.04 1.16 8.68
N PRO A 358 -16.87 1.24 10.01
CA PRO A 358 -17.77 0.59 10.97
C PRO A 358 -19.22 1.08 10.92
N GLU A 359 -19.49 2.30 10.46
CA GLU A 359 -20.87 2.78 10.30
C GLU A 359 -21.54 2.16 9.07
N ARG A 360 -20.80 2.09 7.95
CA ARG A 360 -21.30 1.50 6.70
C ARG A 360 -21.24 -0.03 6.70
N LYS A 361 -20.47 -0.63 7.62
CA LYS A 361 -20.27 -2.08 7.75
C LYS A 361 -19.71 -2.71 6.47
N ASP A 362 -18.88 -1.95 5.77
CA ASP A 362 -18.23 -2.36 4.53
C ASP A 362 -16.95 -1.53 4.36
N LYS A 363 -16.16 -1.88 3.36
CA LYS A 363 -15.01 -1.10 2.96
C LYS A 363 -15.40 0.22 2.29
N LEU A 364 -14.51 1.19 2.37
CA LEU A 364 -14.51 2.39 1.55
C LEU A 364 -13.77 2.12 0.24
N ASN A 365 -14.24 2.71 -0.86
CA ASN A 365 -13.66 2.59 -2.20
C ASN A 365 -12.60 3.67 -2.49
N VAL A 366 -11.90 4.11 -1.46
CA VAL A 366 -10.65 4.89 -1.57
C VAL A 366 -9.50 4.00 -1.14
N LEU A 367 -8.51 3.80 -2.00
CA LEU A 367 -7.36 2.95 -1.69
C LEU A 367 -6.39 3.71 -0.78
N ALA A 368 -6.11 3.22 0.43
CA ALA A 368 -5.06 3.77 1.27
C ALA A 368 -3.70 3.22 0.80
N ILE A 369 -2.75 4.11 0.51
CA ILE A 369 -1.34 3.80 0.26
C ILE A 369 -0.55 4.27 1.49
N PRO A 370 -0.20 3.36 2.43
CA PRO A 370 0.46 3.72 3.68
C PRO A 370 1.81 4.38 3.42
N LEU A 371 2.13 5.45 4.16
CA LEU A 371 3.41 6.15 4.09
C LEU A 371 4.48 5.39 4.89
N THR A 372 5.65 5.16 4.30
CA THR A 372 6.77 4.46 4.96
C THR A 372 7.82 5.44 5.47
N VAL A 373 8.28 6.35 4.62
CA VAL A 373 9.36 7.30 4.91
C VAL A 373 8.97 8.71 4.49
N MET A 374 9.29 9.68 5.35
CA MET A 374 9.12 11.10 5.08
C MET A 374 10.38 11.87 5.47
N ASP A 375 10.85 12.76 4.59
CA ASP A 375 12.00 13.63 4.82
C ASP A 375 11.92 14.41 6.15
N THR A 376 10.78 15.05 6.45
CA THR A 376 10.61 15.85 7.67
C THR A 376 10.55 14.99 8.94
N THR A 377 10.16 13.72 8.85
CA THR A 377 10.33 12.76 9.95
C THR A 377 11.79 12.69 10.33
N PHE A 378 12.70 12.53 9.36
CA PHE A 378 14.13 12.44 9.61
C PHE A 378 14.75 13.77 10.02
N THR A 379 14.47 14.86 9.30
CA THR A 379 15.16 16.14 9.53
C THR A 379 14.62 16.89 10.74
N THR A 380 13.31 16.93 10.93
CA THR A 380 12.65 17.83 11.90
C THR A 380 12.30 17.12 13.19
N PHE A 381 11.71 15.92 13.11
CA PHE A 381 11.21 15.22 14.29
C PHE A 381 12.27 14.31 14.93
N ARG A 382 12.87 13.41 14.15
CA ARG A 382 13.90 12.47 14.62
C ARG A 382 15.29 13.08 14.67
N LYS A 383 15.54 14.11 13.85
CA LYS A 383 16.82 14.82 13.71
C LYS A 383 17.99 13.89 13.41
N TYR A 384 17.77 12.95 12.50
CA TYR A 384 18.81 12.05 12.01
C TYR A 384 19.82 12.79 11.15
N ASP A 385 21.05 12.29 11.17
CA ASP A 385 22.04 12.59 10.14
C ASP A 385 21.78 11.73 8.89
N LEU A 386 22.56 11.98 7.83
CA LEU A 386 22.43 11.24 6.57
C LEU A 386 22.66 9.73 6.76
N SER A 387 23.64 9.32 7.58
CA SER A 387 23.96 7.92 7.78
C SER A 387 22.75 7.19 8.38
N ARG A 388 22.22 7.71 9.50
CA ARG A 388 21.09 7.07 10.17
C ARG A 388 19.82 7.10 9.31
N ALA A 389 19.55 8.21 8.62
CA ALA A 389 18.41 8.29 7.70
C ALA A 389 18.51 7.26 6.56
N THR A 390 19.72 7.07 6.02
CA THR A 390 20.00 6.07 4.98
C THR A 390 19.83 4.64 5.52
N ASP A 391 20.39 4.33 6.69
CA ASP A 391 20.29 3.00 7.29
C ASP A 391 18.83 2.61 7.56
N VAL A 392 18.07 3.50 8.19
CA VAL A 392 16.64 3.28 8.48
C VAL A 392 15.83 3.13 7.20
N THR A 393 16.11 3.95 6.17
CA THR A 393 15.46 3.83 4.86
C THR A 393 15.73 2.46 4.24
N LYS A 394 16.98 1.98 4.27
CA LYS A 394 17.35 0.65 3.72
C LYS A 394 16.78 -0.49 4.55
N GLU A 395 16.67 -0.34 5.88
CA GLU A 395 16.00 -1.31 6.76
C GLU A 395 14.52 -1.47 6.39
N LEU A 396 13.78 -0.36 6.32
CA LEU A 396 12.37 -0.39 5.95
C LEU A 396 12.15 -0.88 4.52
N LEU A 397 13.01 -0.48 3.57
CA LEU A 397 12.96 -0.97 2.19
C LEU A 397 13.12 -2.49 2.11
N ARG A 398 14.02 -3.09 2.90
CA ARG A 398 14.19 -4.55 2.96
C ARG A 398 12.94 -5.26 3.49
N GLU A 399 12.26 -4.69 4.48
CA GLU A 399 11.00 -5.25 4.99
C GLU A 399 9.88 -5.18 3.94
N VAL A 400 9.80 -4.08 3.19
CA VAL A 400 8.86 -3.94 2.07
C VAL A 400 9.18 -4.91 0.93
N GLU A 401 10.45 -4.99 0.51
CA GLU A 401 10.91 -5.92 -0.52
C GLU A 401 10.64 -7.38 -0.13
N GLY A 402 10.97 -7.76 1.10
CA GLY A 402 10.74 -9.11 1.59
C GLY A 402 9.27 -9.49 1.60
N SER A 403 8.38 -8.53 1.83
CA SER A 403 6.93 -8.74 1.90
C SER A 403 6.18 -8.55 0.58
N GLY A 404 6.84 -7.96 -0.41
CA GLY A 404 6.24 -7.59 -1.70
C GLY A 404 5.34 -6.36 -1.65
N GLY A 405 5.54 -5.49 -0.67
CA GLY A 405 4.71 -4.30 -0.45
C GLY A 405 4.99 -3.11 -1.36
N ALA A 406 4.46 -1.95 -0.98
CA ALA A 406 4.72 -0.66 -1.64
C ALA A 406 5.57 0.24 -0.74
N PHE A 407 6.78 0.57 -1.18
CA PHE A 407 7.67 1.48 -0.48
C PHE A 407 7.26 2.92 -0.77
N SER A 408 6.54 3.52 0.18
CA SER A 408 5.93 4.85 0.02
C SER A 408 6.82 5.93 0.62
N VAL A 409 7.25 6.86 -0.23
CA VAL A 409 8.21 7.90 0.11
C VAL A 409 7.59 9.28 -0.11
N LEU A 410 7.71 10.13 0.91
CA LEU A 410 7.34 11.54 0.85
C LEU A 410 8.59 12.41 1.01
N VAL A 411 8.88 13.22 0.00
CA VAL A 411 9.90 14.28 0.09
C VAL A 411 9.26 15.61 -0.25
N HIS A 412 9.25 16.56 0.68
CA HIS A 412 8.71 17.88 0.38
C HIS A 412 9.61 18.56 -0.64
N GLN A 413 8.99 19.18 -1.65
CA GLN A 413 9.72 19.81 -2.75
C GLN A 413 10.68 20.91 -2.24
N SER A 414 10.30 21.63 -1.19
CA SER A 414 11.12 22.66 -0.57
C SER A 414 12.31 22.11 0.22
N SER A 415 12.25 20.84 0.63
CA SER A 415 13.32 20.21 1.43
C SER A 415 14.57 19.89 0.63
N LEU A 416 14.58 20.05 -0.69
CA LEU A 416 15.79 19.94 -1.49
C LEU A 416 16.71 21.18 -1.38
N ASP A 417 16.31 22.19 -0.61
CA ASP A 417 17.19 23.29 -0.22
C ASP A 417 18.29 22.83 0.74
N GLU A 418 19.46 22.49 0.21
CA GLU A 418 20.62 21.99 0.96
C GLU A 418 21.14 22.97 2.04
N ASP A 419 20.81 24.27 1.96
CA ASP A 419 21.18 25.21 3.02
C ASP A 419 20.33 25.02 4.29
N GLU A 420 19.08 24.55 4.14
CA GLU A 420 18.16 24.30 5.24
C GLU A 420 18.08 22.81 5.61
N PHE A 421 18.23 21.93 4.64
CA PHE A 421 18.14 20.48 4.77
C PHE A 421 19.33 19.78 4.07
N PRO A 422 20.53 19.78 4.70
CA PRO A 422 21.81 19.50 4.03
C PRO A 422 22.01 18.13 3.37
N TYR A 423 21.10 17.17 3.59
CA TYR A 423 21.23 15.81 3.06
C TYR A 423 20.01 15.27 2.35
N VAL A 424 18.87 15.99 2.36
CA VAL A 424 17.60 15.44 1.84
C VAL A 424 17.71 15.13 0.34
N ARG A 425 18.38 16.00 -0.43
CA ARG A 425 18.66 15.73 -1.84
C ARG A 425 19.50 14.47 -2.04
N THR A 426 20.58 14.30 -1.27
CA THR A 426 21.43 13.11 -1.34
C THR A 426 20.65 11.84 -1.00
N LEU A 427 19.88 11.87 0.09
CA LEU A 427 19.04 10.75 0.51
C LEU A 427 17.99 10.40 -0.55
N TYR A 428 17.35 11.41 -1.15
CA TYR A 428 16.37 11.20 -2.20
C TYR A 428 16.98 10.53 -3.45
N LEU A 429 18.17 10.96 -3.89
CA LEU A 429 18.88 10.31 -5.00
C LEU A 429 19.27 8.87 -4.67
N GLU A 430 19.71 8.59 -3.43
CA GLU A 430 20.01 7.24 -2.98
C GLU A 430 18.76 6.35 -2.95
N ILE A 431 17.60 6.89 -2.55
CA ILE A 431 16.31 6.18 -2.61
C ILE A 431 15.96 5.83 -4.05
N LEU A 432 16.03 6.79 -4.99
CA LEU A 432 15.74 6.54 -6.40
C LEU A 432 16.64 5.44 -6.97
N LYS A 433 17.94 5.50 -6.63
CA LYS A 433 18.90 4.47 -7.02
C LYS A 433 18.53 3.10 -6.45
N GLU A 434 18.32 2.99 -5.14
CA GLU A 434 18.02 1.72 -4.46
C GLU A 434 16.74 1.06 -5.01
N VAL A 435 15.67 1.82 -5.23
CA VAL A 435 14.42 1.23 -5.76
C VAL A 435 14.59 0.73 -7.20
N LYS A 436 15.39 1.43 -8.03
CA LYS A 436 15.66 1.00 -9.41
C LYS A 436 16.60 -0.22 -9.46
N GLU A 437 17.68 -0.21 -8.68
CA GLU A 437 18.64 -1.32 -8.63
C GLU A 437 18.02 -2.62 -8.10
N ARG A 438 17.05 -2.52 -7.18
CA ARG A 438 16.29 -3.67 -6.67
C ARG A 438 15.12 -4.10 -7.56
N GLY A 439 14.90 -3.43 -8.70
CA GLY A 439 13.88 -3.82 -9.68
C GLY A 439 12.45 -3.52 -9.26
N ALA A 440 12.21 -2.47 -8.47
CA ALA A 440 10.87 -2.07 -8.04
C ALA A 440 9.96 -1.69 -9.23
N TYR A 441 8.67 -1.97 -9.09
CA TYR A 441 7.64 -1.31 -9.88
C TYR A 441 7.47 0.13 -9.36
N VAL A 442 8.17 1.09 -9.97
CA VAL A 442 8.05 2.51 -9.61
C VAL A 442 6.90 3.14 -10.38
N ALA A 443 5.88 3.63 -9.67
CA ALA A 443 4.67 4.14 -10.31
C ALA A 443 4.01 5.29 -9.55
N ARG A 444 3.21 6.07 -10.30
CA ARG A 444 2.36 7.13 -9.77
C ARG A 444 1.24 6.53 -8.92
N GLY A 445 0.71 7.31 -7.98
CA GLY A 445 -0.35 6.85 -7.10
C GLY A 445 -1.59 6.40 -7.86
N MET A 446 -2.00 7.11 -8.93
CA MET A 446 -3.12 6.68 -9.77
C MET A 446 -2.91 5.33 -10.48
N ASP A 447 -1.67 5.00 -10.85
CA ASP A 447 -1.37 3.75 -11.54
C ASP A 447 -1.36 2.58 -10.55
N ILE A 448 -0.81 2.80 -9.35
CA ILE A 448 -0.91 1.85 -8.24
C ILE A 448 -2.39 1.61 -7.90
N ALA A 449 -3.19 2.66 -7.77
CA ALA A 449 -4.60 2.54 -7.43
C ALA A 449 -5.42 1.76 -8.47
N LYS A 450 -5.24 2.08 -9.76
CA LYS A 450 -5.90 1.36 -10.86
C LYS A 450 -5.46 -0.09 -10.92
N TRP A 451 -4.17 -0.35 -10.85
CA TRP A 451 -3.63 -1.71 -10.86
C TRP A 451 -4.16 -2.53 -9.69
N TRP A 452 -4.05 -2.01 -8.47
CA TRP A 452 -4.44 -2.72 -7.26
C TRP A 452 -5.94 -3.06 -7.26
N THR A 453 -6.77 -2.09 -7.67
CA THR A 453 -8.22 -2.27 -7.79
C THR A 453 -8.56 -3.28 -8.88
N GLY A 454 -7.98 -3.15 -10.07
CA GLY A 454 -8.21 -4.08 -11.18
C GLY A 454 -7.76 -5.50 -10.83
N ARG A 455 -6.60 -5.65 -10.19
CA ARG A 455 -6.08 -6.93 -9.69
C ARG A 455 -7.04 -7.54 -8.68
N ALA A 456 -7.50 -6.78 -7.69
CA ALA A 456 -8.40 -7.25 -6.64
C ALA A 456 -9.78 -7.71 -7.16
N ASN A 457 -10.18 -7.24 -8.34
CA ASN A 457 -11.43 -7.59 -9.01
C ASN A 457 -11.29 -8.71 -10.06
N LEU A 458 -10.11 -9.31 -10.21
CA LEU A 458 -9.94 -10.51 -11.02
C LEU A 458 -10.86 -11.62 -10.51
N ARG A 459 -11.54 -12.28 -11.44
CA ARG A 459 -12.30 -13.51 -11.17
C ARG A 459 -11.65 -14.64 -11.92
N ALA A 460 -11.74 -15.85 -11.38
CA ALA A 460 -11.36 -17.02 -12.13
C ALA A 460 -12.35 -18.16 -11.91
N GLU A 461 -12.49 -19.00 -12.91
CA GLU A 461 -13.15 -20.30 -12.85
C GLU A 461 -12.06 -21.35 -13.07
N GLU A 462 -12.11 -22.42 -12.28
CA GLU A 462 -11.19 -23.53 -12.39
C GLU A 462 -11.93 -24.76 -12.93
N GLY A 463 -11.22 -25.59 -13.70
CA GLY A 463 -11.71 -26.88 -14.16
C GLY A 463 -10.56 -27.80 -14.55
N VAL A 464 -10.89 -29.04 -14.91
CA VAL A 464 -9.94 -30.04 -15.36
C VAL A 464 -10.28 -30.42 -16.79
N GLU A 465 -9.28 -30.38 -17.68
CA GLU A 465 -9.39 -30.83 -19.06
C GLU A 465 -8.35 -31.91 -19.35
N GLY A 466 -8.80 -33.17 -19.47
CA GLY A 466 -7.90 -34.31 -19.57
C GLY A 466 -7.11 -34.49 -18.28
N ASP A 467 -5.79 -34.30 -18.36
CA ASP A 467 -4.87 -34.36 -17.21
C ASP A 467 -4.25 -32.99 -16.85
N ALA A 468 -4.80 -31.90 -17.41
CA ALA A 468 -4.39 -30.53 -17.11
C ALA A 468 -5.42 -29.82 -16.24
N TRP A 469 -4.91 -29.02 -15.30
CA TRP A 469 -5.71 -28.06 -14.53
C TRP A 469 -5.82 -26.77 -15.33
N CYS A 470 -7.03 -26.26 -15.52
CA CYS A 470 -7.26 -25.10 -16.37
C CYS A 470 -8.04 -24.01 -15.62
N TRP A 471 -7.66 -22.76 -15.86
CA TRP A 471 -8.31 -21.57 -15.32
C TRP A 471 -8.78 -20.65 -16.44
N ARG A 472 -10.03 -20.20 -16.33
CA ARG A 472 -10.58 -19.08 -17.09
C ARG A 472 -10.57 -17.85 -16.19
N ILE A 473 -9.82 -16.83 -16.56
CA ILE A 473 -9.62 -15.64 -15.74
C ILE A 473 -10.30 -14.46 -16.43
N TYR A 474 -11.14 -13.76 -15.69
CA TYR A 474 -11.94 -12.64 -16.15
C TYR A 474 -11.41 -11.36 -15.51
N ALA A 475 -11.02 -10.41 -16.37
CA ALA A 475 -10.59 -9.08 -15.96
C ALA A 475 -11.60 -8.02 -16.42
N GLU A 476 -12.19 -7.30 -15.47
CA GLU A 476 -13.12 -6.20 -15.75
C GLU A 476 -12.38 -4.94 -16.22
N ALA A 477 -11.11 -4.79 -15.84
CA ALA A 477 -10.25 -3.68 -16.20
C ALA A 477 -9.05 -4.15 -17.01
N GLU A 478 -8.41 -3.22 -17.72
CA GLU A 478 -7.14 -3.48 -18.37
C GLU A 478 -6.04 -3.69 -17.32
N LEU A 479 -5.31 -4.80 -17.44
CA LEU A 479 -4.23 -5.18 -16.53
C LEU A 479 -2.94 -5.41 -17.31
N PRO A 480 -2.23 -4.33 -17.69
CA PRO A 480 -1.00 -4.44 -18.45
C PRO A 480 0.05 -5.13 -17.57
N GLY A 481 0.59 -6.25 -18.05
CA GLY A 481 1.61 -7.00 -17.32
C GLY A 481 1.07 -7.88 -16.19
N LEU A 482 -0.19 -8.34 -16.25
CA LEU A 482 -0.69 -9.38 -15.34
C LEU A 482 0.30 -10.55 -15.27
N CYS A 483 0.83 -10.79 -14.08
CA CYS A 483 1.76 -11.88 -13.80
C CYS A 483 1.08 -12.86 -12.87
N LEU A 484 1.00 -14.11 -13.30
CA LEU A 484 0.37 -15.20 -12.56
C LEU A 484 1.44 -16.19 -12.13
N LYS A 485 1.40 -16.62 -10.87
CA LYS A 485 2.24 -17.69 -10.36
C LYS A 485 1.41 -18.96 -10.25
N VAL A 486 1.91 -20.07 -10.79
CA VAL A 486 1.38 -21.41 -10.66
C VAL A 486 2.35 -22.24 -9.82
N GLY A 487 1.89 -22.82 -8.72
CA GLY A 487 2.69 -23.67 -7.83
C GLY A 487 1.82 -24.37 -6.80
N PRO A 488 2.38 -25.10 -5.81
CA PRO A 488 3.74 -25.61 -5.82
C PRO A 488 3.92 -26.68 -6.92
N GLY A 489 5.17 -26.92 -7.35
CA GLY A 489 5.55 -27.97 -8.30
C GLY A 489 6.01 -27.45 -9.67
N THR A 490 6.47 -28.37 -10.51
CA THR A 490 6.85 -28.11 -11.91
C THR A 490 5.64 -28.36 -12.80
N TRP A 491 5.19 -27.29 -13.45
CA TRP A 491 4.01 -27.31 -14.32
C TRP A 491 4.39 -26.88 -15.72
N GLU A 492 3.97 -27.64 -16.72
CA GLU A 492 3.96 -27.18 -18.11
C GLU A 492 2.73 -26.29 -18.29
N VAL A 493 2.95 -24.98 -18.42
CA VAL A 493 1.87 -24.00 -18.55
C VAL A 493 1.62 -23.64 -20.02
N LYS A 494 0.36 -23.70 -20.46
CA LYS A 494 -0.09 -23.36 -21.83
C LYS A 494 -1.26 -22.38 -21.82
N GLY A 495 -1.29 -21.50 -22.83
CA GLY A 495 -2.37 -20.54 -23.06
C GLY A 495 -1.99 -19.45 -24.07
N GLY A 496 -2.99 -18.78 -24.64
CA GLY A 496 -2.79 -17.78 -25.69
C GLY A 496 -2.18 -16.48 -25.14
N GLY A 497 -1.09 -15.99 -25.76
CA GLY A 497 -0.45 -14.73 -25.36
C GLY A 497 0.33 -14.78 -24.03
N LEU A 498 0.65 -15.99 -23.56
CA LEU A 498 1.42 -16.24 -22.34
C LEU A 498 2.92 -16.29 -22.61
N ARG A 499 3.72 -15.61 -21.77
CA ARG A 499 5.17 -15.80 -21.68
C ARG A 499 5.51 -16.37 -20.32
N VAL A 500 5.97 -17.63 -20.29
CA VAL A 500 6.52 -18.25 -19.08
C VAL A 500 7.85 -17.57 -18.72
N LEU A 501 8.01 -17.18 -17.46
CA LEU A 501 9.23 -16.55 -16.94
C LEU A 501 10.32 -17.62 -16.68
N PRO A 502 11.61 -17.22 -16.56
CA PRO A 502 12.72 -18.17 -16.42
C PRO A 502 12.63 -19.14 -15.23
N ASP A 503 11.85 -18.81 -14.19
CA ASP A 503 11.61 -19.70 -13.05
C ASP A 503 10.64 -20.85 -13.34
N GLY A 504 9.98 -20.85 -14.50
CA GLY A 504 9.02 -21.88 -14.92
C GLY A 504 7.71 -21.89 -14.14
N MET A 505 7.54 -21.03 -13.13
CA MET A 505 6.36 -20.99 -12.26
C MET A 505 5.52 -19.73 -12.48
N ARG A 506 6.14 -18.64 -12.94
CA ARG A 506 5.43 -17.40 -13.25
C ARG A 506 5.17 -17.28 -14.75
N VAL A 507 4.01 -16.72 -15.06
CA VAL A 507 3.55 -16.49 -16.42
C VAL A 507 3.11 -15.05 -16.54
N LYS A 508 3.82 -14.31 -17.40
CA LYS A 508 3.49 -12.94 -17.74
C LYS A 508 2.56 -12.94 -18.95
N LEU A 509 1.42 -12.30 -18.78
CA LEU A 509 0.47 -12.04 -19.85
C LEU A 509 0.87 -10.77 -20.60
N GLY A 510 0.58 -10.74 -21.90
CA GLY A 510 0.49 -9.48 -22.63
C GLY A 510 -0.59 -8.56 -22.04
N PRO A 511 -0.83 -7.37 -22.61
CA PRO A 511 -1.93 -6.51 -22.19
C PRO A 511 -3.23 -7.29 -22.24
N VAL A 512 -3.91 -7.43 -21.09
CA VAL A 512 -5.23 -8.08 -21.01
C VAL A 512 -6.26 -6.96 -21.21
N PRO A 513 -6.94 -6.87 -22.36
CA PRO A 513 -7.98 -5.87 -22.58
C PRO A 513 -9.17 -6.15 -21.66
N ALA A 514 -9.86 -5.10 -21.24
CA ALA A 514 -11.07 -5.22 -20.44
C ALA A 514 -12.10 -6.15 -21.11
N GLY A 515 -12.68 -7.06 -20.32
CA GLY A 515 -13.71 -7.99 -20.77
C GLY A 515 -13.20 -9.21 -21.54
N LYS A 516 -11.88 -9.40 -21.71
CA LYS A 516 -11.34 -10.65 -22.27
C LYS A 516 -11.19 -11.75 -21.21
N VAL A 517 -11.43 -12.97 -21.64
CA VAL A 517 -11.17 -14.19 -20.86
C VAL A 517 -9.76 -14.68 -21.18
N ILE A 518 -8.95 -14.87 -20.15
CA ILE A 518 -7.63 -15.47 -20.24
C ILE A 518 -7.78 -16.96 -19.95
N TYR A 519 -7.17 -17.79 -20.78
CA TYR A 519 -7.17 -19.23 -20.59
C TYR A 519 -5.75 -19.70 -20.28
N LEU A 520 -5.58 -20.38 -19.15
CA LEU A 520 -4.31 -20.90 -18.67
C LEU A 520 -4.51 -22.35 -18.23
N CYS A 521 -3.71 -23.29 -18.73
CA CYS A 521 -3.68 -24.66 -18.26
C CYS A 521 -2.30 -25.03 -17.74
N ALA A 522 -2.26 -25.81 -16.67
CA ALA A 522 -1.06 -26.36 -16.07
C ALA A 522 -1.16 -27.89 -16.04
N ARG A 523 -0.21 -28.55 -16.69
CA ARG A 523 -0.04 -30.01 -16.62
C ARG A 523 1.16 -30.33 -15.76
N ARG A 524 1.07 -31.34 -14.90
CA ARG A 524 2.21 -31.74 -14.07
C ARG A 524 3.35 -32.19 -14.98
N SER A 525 4.53 -31.59 -14.83
CA SER A 525 5.72 -32.06 -15.54
C SER A 525 6.04 -33.49 -15.07
N GLY A 526 6.24 -34.40 -16.03
CA GLY A 526 6.55 -35.81 -15.78
C GLY A 526 7.88 -36.05 -15.09
#